data_AF-A0AAJ2YGY0-F1
#
_entry.id   AF-A0AAJ2YGY0-F1
#
_cell.length_a   1.000
_cell.length_b   1.000
_cell.length_c   1.000
_cell.angle_alpha   90.00
_cell.angle_beta   90.00
_cell.angle_gamma   90.00
#
_symmetry.space_group_name_H-M   'P 1'
#
loop_
_entity.id
_entity.type
_entity.pdbx_description
1 polymer ?
#
loop_
_entity_poly.entity_id
_entity_poly.type
_entity_poly.pdbx_seq_one_letter_code
_entity_poly.pdbx_strand_id
1 'polypeptide(L)'
;MGLIYSYDIYLRPENVARALKGAAKLAPPERRVPPLTVTLPGGEQVLLPFTCGFKSEPVDCAGRDRVPLETSLMFPADEAVRAYAEEGGLPVEDGRVQVGYVYLDMSFPAFRDPGYVCLDFWAATSRMSRLFEDSAAIGKVFTDLAEASGAVGCLFDKGDGGPERVLWGTAPD
;
A
#
# COMPACT_ATOMS: atom_id res chain seq x y z
N MET A 1 -8.38 -18.81 -11.10
CA MET A 1 -8.50 -17.45 -10.52
C MET A 1 -7.19 -17.13 -9.84
N GLY A 2 -6.64 -15.92 -10.00
CA GLY A 2 -5.37 -15.55 -9.38
C GLY A 2 -5.53 -15.18 -7.91
N LEU A 3 -4.48 -15.39 -7.11
CA LEU A 3 -4.39 -14.88 -5.73
C LEU A 3 -4.23 -13.36 -5.74
N ILE A 4 -5.00 -12.65 -4.91
CA ILE A 4 -4.92 -11.21 -4.70
C ILE A 4 -4.79 -10.99 -3.19
N TYR A 5 -3.55 -10.97 -2.70
CA TYR A 5 -3.29 -10.75 -1.28
C TYR A 5 -3.00 -9.27 -1.04
N SER A 6 -3.43 -8.75 0.11
CA SER A 6 -3.28 -7.35 0.46
C SER A 6 -2.80 -7.11 1.89
N TYR A 7 -2.30 -5.91 2.09
CA TYR A 7 -2.10 -5.31 3.40
C TYR A 7 -3.07 -4.13 3.55
N ASP A 8 -3.99 -4.25 4.50
CA ASP A 8 -5.01 -3.25 4.77
C ASP A 8 -4.59 -2.42 5.98
N ILE A 9 -4.45 -1.11 5.80
CA ILE A 9 -4.15 -0.18 6.89
C ILE A 9 -5.40 0.64 7.19
N TYR A 10 -5.93 0.48 8.40
CA TYR A 10 -7.10 1.20 8.88
C TYR A 10 -6.68 2.38 9.74
N LEU A 11 -7.20 3.56 9.42
CA LEU A 11 -6.76 4.82 10.02
C LEU A 11 -7.90 5.83 10.10
N ARG A 12 -7.81 6.74 11.06
CA ARG A 12 -8.72 7.88 11.13
C ARG A 12 -8.44 8.84 9.95
N PRO A 13 -9.45 9.54 9.41
CA PRO A 13 -9.29 10.43 8.25
C PRO A 13 -8.13 11.44 8.38
N GLU A 14 -7.92 12.00 9.58
CA GLU A 14 -6.85 12.97 9.86
C GLU A 14 -5.43 12.41 9.71
N ASN A 15 -5.25 11.09 9.71
CA ASN A 15 -3.94 10.45 9.58
C ASN A 15 -3.60 10.04 8.13
N VAL A 16 -4.54 10.18 7.19
CA VAL A 16 -4.37 9.70 5.79
C VAL A 16 -3.20 10.39 5.10
N ALA A 17 -3.07 11.71 5.25
CA ALA A 17 -1.96 12.44 4.67
C ALA A 17 -0.60 11.95 5.20
N ARG A 18 -0.53 11.58 6.49
CA ARG A 18 0.69 11.06 7.11
C ARG A 18 1.04 9.69 6.54
N ALA A 19 0.07 8.80 6.41
CA ALA A 19 0.26 7.47 5.81
C ALA A 19 0.73 7.57 4.35
N LEU A 20 0.10 8.42 3.54
CA LEU A 20 0.49 8.63 2.14
C LEU A 20 1.90 9.21 2.00
N LYS A 21 2.27 10.18 2.83
CA LYS A 21 3.65 10.70 2.90
C LYS A 21 4.65 9.61 3.33
N GLY A 22 4.25 8.69 4.22
CA GLY A 22 5.04 7.52 4.60
C GLY A 22 5.25 6.55 3.43
N ALA A 23 4.16 6.20 2.73
CA ALA A 23 4.20 5.33 1.56
C ALA A 23 5.05 5.95 0.42
N ALA A 24 4.97 7.27 0.22
CA ALA A 24 5.78 7.96 -0.78
C ALA A 24 7.30 7.82 -0.53
N LYS A 25 7.74 7.72 0.74
CA LYS A 25 9.15 7.48 1.09
C LYS A 25 9.62 6.07 0.77
N LEU A 26 8.69 5.13 0.59
CA LEU A 26 8.98 3.75 0.21
C LEU A 26 9.05 3.59 -1.32
N ALA A 27 8.70 4.61 -2.10
CA ALA A 27 8.77 4.53 -3.55
C ALA A 27 10.22 4.49 -4.06
N PRO A 28 10.47 3.89 -5.25
CA PRO A 28 11.76 3.95 -5.92
C PRO A 28 12.26 5.39 -6.09
N PRO A 29 13.58 5.63 -5.96
CA PRO A 29 14.15 6.97 -6.07
C PRO A 29 14.08 7.51 -7.51
N GLU A 30 14.18 6.63 -8.51
CA GLU A 30 14.08 7.00 -9.91
C GLU A 30 12.62 7.27 -10.30
N ARG A 31 12.32 8.54 -10.51
CA ARG A 31 10.99 8.98 -10.88
C ARG A 31 10.79 8.90 -12.39
N ARG A 32 10.05 7.88 -12.84
CA ARG A 32 9.71 7.69 -14.27
C ARG A 32 8.47 8.47 -14.74
N VAL A 33 7.68 9.01 -13.81
CA VAL A 33 6.42 9.73 -14.10
C VAL A 33 6.28 11.02 -13.28
N PRO A 34 5.60 12.06 -13.79
CA PRO A 34 5.32 13.27 -13.03
C PRO A 34 4.57 12.98 -11.72
N PRO A 35 4.68 13.87 -10.72
CA PRO A 35 3.92 13.73 -9.49
C PRO A 35 2.42 13.85 -9.64
N LEU A 36 1.74 12.95 -8.93
CA LEU A 36 0.31 12.98 -8.73
C LEU A 36 0.02 13.85 -7.50
N THR A 37 -0.77 14.90 -7.70
CA THR A 37 -1.36 15.66 -6.60
C THR A 37 -2.67 14.99 -6.18
N VAL A 38 -2.79 14.61 -4.91
CA VAL A 38 -4.00 14.06 -4.31
C VAL A 38 -4.57 15.06 -3.31
N THR A 39 -5.82 15.48 -3.50
CA THR A 39 -6.56 16.31 -2.54
C THR A 39 -7.45 15.40 -1.69
N LEU A 40 -7.20 15.36 -0.39
CA LEU A 40 -7.95 14.54 0.57
C LEU A 40 -9.28 15.19 0.94
N PRO A 41 -10.25 14.41 1.47
CA PRO A 41 -11.43 14.98 2.11
C PRO A 41 -11.00 15.97 3.21
N GLY A 42 -11.49 17.20 3.16
CA GLY A 42 -11.03 18.30 4.03
C GLY A 42 -10.01 19.25 3.38
N GLY A 43 -9.55 18.94 2.16
CA GLY A 43 -8.78 19.86 1.30
C GLY A 43 -7.26 19.82 1.47
N GLU A 44 -6.71 18.99 2.37
CA GLU A 44 -5.25 18.79 2.44
C GLU A 44 -4.74 18.15 1.14
N GLN A 45 -3.66 18.67 0.59
CA GLN A 45 -3.02 18.13 -0.61
C GLN A 45 -1.73 17.35 -0.28
N VAL A 46 -1.56 16.22 -0.96
CA VAL A 46 -0.38 15.36 -0.86
C VAL A 46 0.19 15.12 -2.25
N LEU A 47 1.51 15.30 -2.40
CA LEU A 47 2.22 15.03 -3.64
C LEU A 47 2.82 13.62 -3.58
N LEU A 48 2.49 12.77 -4.55
CA LEU A 48 2.87 11.36 -4.56
C LEU A 48 3.72 10.98 -5.77
N PRO A 49 4.66 10.03 -5.61
CA PRO A 49 5.36 9.36 -6.71
C PRO A 49 4.55 8.22 -7.34
N PHE A 50 3.22 8.31 -7.28
CA PHE A 50 2.28 7.28 -7.71
C PHE A 50 1.52 7.76 -8.95
N THR A 51 0.68 6.90 -9.51
CA THR A 51 -0.29 7.25 -10.55
C THR A 51 -1.71 6.92 -10.11
N CYS A 52 -2.69 7.45 -10.84
CA CYS A 52 -4.09 7.05 -10.78
C CYS A 52 -4.54 6.72 -12.20
N GLY A 53 -4.95 5.48 -12.46
CA GLY A 53 -5.24 5.01 -13.81
C GLY A 53 -4.02 5.13 -14.75
N PHE A 54 -2.81 4.94 -14.21
CA PHE A 54 -1.53 5.13 -14.91
C PHE A 54 -1.26 6.55 -15.43
N LYS A 55 -1.90 7.55 -14.82
CA LYS A 55 -1.69 8.96 -15.13
C LYS A 55 -1.38 9.78 -13.89
N SER A 56 -0.95 11.03 -14.11
CA SER A 56 -0.51 11.96 -13.06
C SER A 56 -1.38 13.22 -12.97
N GLU A 57 -2.56 13.26 -13.59
CA GLU A 57 -3.46 14.41 -13.40
C GLU A 57 -3.94 14.49 -11.95
N PRO A 58 -4.11 15.70 -11.37
CA PRO A 58 -4.58 15.84 -10.00
C PRO A 58 -5.88 15.08 -9.72
N VAL A 59 -5.94 14.42 -8.57
CA VAL A 59 -7.10 13.65 -8.10
C VAL A 59 -7.70 14.31 -6.88
N ASP A 60 -9.00 14.55 -6.92
CA ASP A 60 -9.79 14.98 -5.76
C ASP A 60 -10.55 13.79 -5.17
N CYS A 61 -10.30 13.48 -3.91
CA CYS A 61 -10.94 12.40 -3.16
C CYS A 61 -12.29 12.83 -2.55
N ALA A 62 -12.63 14.13 -2.56
CA ALA A 62 -13.89 14.59 -1.99
C ALA A 62 -15.10 13.97 -2.71
N GLY A 63 -16.01 13.36 -1.93
CA GLY A 63 -17.22 12.72 -2.44
C GLY A 63 -16.99 11.42 -3.24
N ARG A 64 -15.79 10.83 -3.17
CA ARG A 64 -15.49 9.53 -3.77
C ARG A 64 -15.41 8.45 -2.70
N ASP A 65 -16.10 7.35 -2.94
CA ASP A 65 -16.05 6.19 -2.04
C ASP A 65 -14.72 5.43 -2.18
N ARG A 66 -14.12 5.44 -3.38
CA ARG A 66 -12.87 4.74 -3.70
C ARG A 66 -11.99 5.53 -4.65
N VAL A 67 -10.68 5.52 -4.39
CA VAL A 67 -9.65 6.08 -5.28
C VAL A 67 -8.52 5.06 -5.48
N PRO A 68 -8.39 4.47 -6.68
CA PRO A 68 -7.30 3.55 -7.00
C PRO A 68 -6.04 4.31 -7.38
N LEU A 69 -4.92 3.92 -6.81
CA LEU A 69 -3.58 4.39 -7.14
C LEU A 69 -2.69 3.21 -7.54
N GLU A 70 -1.69 3.48 -8.37
CA GLU A 70 -0.68 2.49 -8.74
C GLU A 70 0.72 2.97 -8.37
N THR A 71 1.54 2.06 -7.84
CA THR A 71 2.92 2.38 -7.43
C THR A 71 3.85 1.18 -7.52
N SER A 72 5.13 1.39 -7.26
CA SER A 72 6.08 0.36 -6.85
C SER A 72 6.69 0.78 -5.53
N LEU A 73 7.11 -0.18 -4.69
CA LEU A 73 7.70 0.08 -3.38
C LEU A 73 9.03 -0.66 -3.25
N MET A 74 9.93 -0.10 -2.44
CA MET A 74 11.27 -0.63 -2.16
C MET A 74 11.24 -1.42 -0.85
N PHE A 75 11.38 -2.74 -0.93
CA PHE A 75 11.38 -3.62 0.23
C PHE A 75 12.79 -4.12 0.57
N PRO A 76 13.14 -4.26 1.86
CA PRO A 76 14.39 -4.93 2.25
C PRO A 76 14.46 -6.35 1.70
N ALA A 77 15.63 -6.73 1.19
CA ALA A 77 15.86 -8.02 0.57
C ALA A 77 16.10 -9.12 1.62
N ASP A 78 15.03 -9.63 2.23
CA ASP A 78 15.04 -10.90 2.95
C ASP A 78 15.10 -12.09 1.97
N GLU A 79 15.09 -13.33 2.47
CA GLU A 79 15.22 -14.53 1.64
C GLU A 79 14.14 -14.60 0.54
N ALA A 80 12.88 -14.35 0.89
CA ALA A 80 11.77 -14.38 -0.06
C ALA A 80 11.88 -13.27 -1.11
N VAL A 81 12.22 -12.05 -0.69
CA VAL A 81 12.41 -10.92 -1.61
C VAL A 81 13.62 -11.13 -2.54
N ARG A 82 14.71 -11.72 -2.04
CA ARG A 82 15.88 -12.08 -2.88
C ARG A 82 15.53 -13.14 -3.90
N ALA A 83 14.86 -14.22 -3.49
CA ALA A 83 14.44 -15.28 -4.42
C ALA A 83 13.50 -14.72 -5.50
N TYR A 84 12.57 -13.85 -5.12
CA TYR A 84 11.70 -13.15 -6.07
C TYR A 84 12.49 -12.28 -7.05
N ALA A 85 13.49 -11.53 -6.56
CA ALA A 85 14.34 -10.69 -7.39
C ALA A 85 15.18 -11.51 -8.37
N GLU A 86 15.83 -12.57 -7.91
CA GLU A 86 16.67 -13.45 -8.73
C GLU A 86 15.87 -14.09 -9.87
N GLU A 87 14.72 -14.70 -9.57
CA GLU A 87 13.85 -15.30 -10.58
C GLU A 87 13.26 -14.24 -11.53
N GLY A 88 13.03 -13.02 -11.05
CA GLY A 88 12.53 -11.90 -11.86
C GLY A 88 13.61 -11.14 -12.64
N GLY A 89 14.89 -11.42 -12.43
CA GLY A 89 16.00 -10.61 -12.94
C GLY A 89 15.97 -9.15 -12.45
N LEU A 90 15.42 -8.91 -11.25
CA LEU A 90 15.30 -7.57 -10.66
C LEU A 90 16.60 -7.18 -9.94
N PRO A 91 17.06 -5.91 -10.07
CA PRO A 91 18.23 -5.45 -9.33
C PRO A 91 17.96 -5.37 -7.83
N VAL A 92 19.01 -5.63 -7.05
CA VAL A 92 19.04 -5.35 -5.61
C VAL A 92 19.87 -4.09 -5.41
N GLU A 93 19.23 -3.01 -4.98
CA GLU A 93 19.83 -1.68 -4.79
C GLU A 93 19.86 -1.35 -3.30
N ASP A 94 21.05 -1.13 -2.74
CA ASP A 94 21.25 -0.85 -1.31
C ASP A 94 20.54 -1.84 -0.37
N GLY A 95 20.56 -3.13 -0.75
CA GLY A 95 19.91 -4.21 -0.02
C GLY A 95 18.38 -4.18 -0.08
N ARG A 96 17.79 -3.44 -1.02
CA ARG A 96 16.35 -3.37 -1.28
C ARG A 96 16.02 -3.78 -2.71
N VAL A 97 14.78 -4.20 -2.92
CA VAL A 97 14.25 -4.58 -4.23
C VAL A 97 13.00 -3.77 -4.50
N GLN A 98 12.90 -3.23 -5.72
CA GLN A 98 11.67 -2.64 -6.22
C GLN A 98 10.67 -3.74 -6.53
N VAL A 99 9.52 -3.74 -5.85
CA VAL A 99 8.42 -4.66 -6.11
C VAL A 99 7.21 -3.85 -6.57
N GLY A 100 6.65 -4.21 -7.72
CA GLY A 100 5.43 -3.60 -8.24
C GLY A 100 5.02 -4.11 -9.63
N TYR A 101 3.90 -3.66 -10.18
CA TYR A 101 2.99 -2.69 -9.56
C TYR A 101 2.32 -3.21 -8.29
N VAL A 102 2.34 -2.42 -7.23
CA VAL A 102 1.48 -2.55 -6.06
C VAL A 102 0.32 -1.57 -6.27
N TYR A 103 -0.90 -2.07 -6.16
CA TYR A 103 -2.09 -1.23 -6.23
C TYR A 103 -2.43 -0.74 -4.83
N LEU A 104 -2.82 0.52 -4.72
CA LEU A 104 -3.29 1.14 -3.49
C LEU A 104 -4.73 1.62 -3.70
N ASP A 105 -5.69 0.93 -3.11
CA ASP A 105 -7.07 1.39 -3.06
C ASP A 105 -7.34 2.15 -1.77
N MET A 106 -7.74 3.41 -1.90
CA MET A 106 -8.14 4.23 -0.77
C MET A 106 -9.66 4.27 -0.69
N SER A 107 -10.24 3.87 0.45
CA SER A 107 -11.69 3.84 0.68
C SER A 107 -12.15 4.89 1.70
N PHE A 108 -13.10 5.75 1.33
CA PHE A 108 -13.62 6.85 2.13
C PHE A 108 -15.15 6.81 2.23
N PRO A 109 -15.73 6.29 3.33
CA PRO A 109 -15.06 5.62 4.43
C PRO A 109 -14.70 4.17 4.10
N ALA A 110 -14.01 3.49 5.01
CA ALA A 110 -13.82 2.04 4.95
C ALA A 110 -15.19 1.33 4.98
N PHE A 111 -15.31 0.23 4.23
CA PHE A 111 -16.57 -0.51 4.12
C PHE A 111 -17.04 -1.12 5.44
N ARG A 112 -16.10 -1.59 6.29
CA ARG A 112 -16.39 -2.25 7.56
C ARG A 112 -16.81 -1.28 8.66
N ASP A 113 -16.19 -0.10 8.73
CA ASP A 113 -16.49 0.92 9.73
C ASP A 113 -16.40 2.33 9.12
N PRO A 114 -17.51 3.09 9.12
CA PRO A 114 -17.58 4.43 8.54
C PRO A 114 -16.69 5.47 9.25
N GLY A 115 -16.19 5.17 10.44
CA GLY A 115 -15.28 6.01 11.23
C GLY A 115 -13.82 5.94 10.80
N TYR A 116 -13.48 5.09 9.83
CA TYR A 116 -12.12 4.91 9.34
C TYR A 116 -12.02 5.08 7.82
N VAL A 117 -10.79 5.27 7.36
CA VAL A 117 -10.34 5.11 5.97
C VAL A 117 -9.55 3.81 5.91
N CYS A 118 -9.63 3.11 4.79
CA CYS A 118 -8.78 1.94 4.52
C CYS A 118 -7.82 2.28 3.36
N LEU A 119 -6.53 2.00 3.57
CA LEU A 119 -5.52 1.94 2.52
C LEU A 119 -5.21 0.46 2.27
N ASP A 120 -5.76 -0.09 1.19
CA ASP A 120 -5.58 -1.48 0.76
C ASP A 120 -4.44 -1.54 -0.27
N PHE A 121 -3.31 -2.12 0.14
CA PHE A 121 -2.16 -2.37 -0.74
C PHE A 121 -2.18 -3.81 -1.25
N TRP A 122 -2.63 -4.02 -2.48
CA TRP A 122 -2.80 -5.36 -3.04
C TRP A 122 -1.83 -5.71 -4.16
N ALA A 123 -1.53 -7.02 -4.21
CA ALA A 123 -0.59 -7.59 -5.16
C ALA A 123 -1.22 -7.81 -6.56
N ALA A 124 -0.61 -7.23 -7.60
CA ALA A 124 -1.02 -7.38 -9.00
C ALA A 124 -0.96 -8.82 -9.56
N THR A 125 -0.21 -9.73 -8.95
CA THR A 125 -0.03 -11.10 -9.49
C THR A 125 0.00 -12.13 -8.38
N SER A 126 -0.37 -13.38 -8.70
CA SER A 126 -0.32 -14.48 -7.73
C SER A 126 1.09 -14.79 -7.21
N ARG A 127 2.13 -14.47 -7.99
CA ARG A 127 3.52 -14.60 -7.52
C ARG A 127 3.82 -13.55 -6.46
N MET A 128 3.41 -12.31 -6.69
CA MET A 128 3.57 -11.23 -5.72
C MET A 128 2.69 -11.41 -4.49
N SER A 129 1.50 -12.00 -4.63
CA SER A 129 0.65 -12.38 -3.50
C SER A 129 1.38 -13.36 -2.57
N ARG A 130 2.00 -14.42 -3.11
CA ARG A 130 2.82 -15.34 -2.30
C ARG A 130 4.01 -14.63 -1.66
N LEU A 131 4.69 -13.76 -2.41
CA LEU A 131 5.77 -12.93 -1.85
C LEU A 131 5.29 -12.08 -0.67
N PHE A 132 4.11 -11.47 -0.78
CA PHE A 132 3.49 -10.68 0.29
C PHE A 132 3.20 -11.53 1.54
N GLU A 133 2.79 -12.79 1.36
CA GLU A 133 2.56 -13.72 2.48
C GLU A 133 3.86 -14.21 3.12
N ASP A 134 4.87 -14.54 2.31
CA ASP A 134 6.07 -15.26 2.71
C ASP A 134 7.17 -14.32 3.29
N SER A 135 7.19 -13.05 2.89
CA SER A 135 8.22 -12.10 3.31
C SER A 135 7.88 -11.39 4.63
N ALA A 136 8.65 -11.72 5.68
CA ALA A 136 8.60 -10.99 6.94
C ALA A 136 9.07 -9.53 6.78
N ALA A 137 9.99 -9.24 5.86
CA ALA A 137 10.44 -7.87 5.59
C ALA A 137 9.33 -7.01 4.97
N ILE A 138 8.53 -7.56 4.04
CA ILE A 138 7.36 -6.86 3.48
C ILE A 138 6.33 -6.59 4.57
N GLY A 139 5.99 -7.62 5.36
CA GLY A 139 5.05 -7.44 6.48
C GLY A 139 5.52 -6.40 7.49
N LYS A 140 6.82 -6.34 7.77
CA LYS A 140 7.40 -5.31 8.63
C LYS A 140 7.25 -3.90 8.03
N VAL A 141 7.46 -3.74 6.73
CA VAL A 141 7.31 -2.42 6.07
C VAL A 141 5.89 -1.87 6.22
N PHE A 142 4.87 -2.70 6.03
CA PHE A 142 3.47 -2.25 6.17
C PHE A 142 3.06 -2.01 7.62
N THR A 143 3.53 -2.84 8.56
CA THR A 143 3.28 -2.62 10.00
C THR A 143 3.99 -1.38 10.53
N ASP A 144 5.26 -1.13 10.13
CA ASP A 144 5.99 0.10 10.45
C ASP A 144 5.28 1.34 9.85
N LEU A 145 4.76 1.23 8.62
CA LEU A 145 3.99 2.30 7.98
C LEU A 145 2.70 2.60 8.76
N ALA A 146 1.97 1.56 9.17
CA ALA A 146 0.77 1.68 9.97
C ALA A 146 1.07 2.38 11.30
N GLU A 147 2.06 1.90 12.06
CA GLU A 147 2.49 2.49 13.33
C GLU A 147 2.90 3.97 13.17
N ALA A 148 3.80 4.27 12.23
CA ALA A 148 4.29 5.63 12.00
C ALA A 148 3.19 6.60 11.53
N SER A 149 2.13 6.09 10.92
CA SER A 149 0.98 6.89 10.49
C SER A 149 0.00 7.20 11.62
N GLY A 150 0.02 6.45 12.72
CA GLY A 150 -1.05 6.48 13.73
C GLY A 150 -2.31 5.74 13.28
N ALA A 151 -2.13 4.67 12.50
CA ALA A 151 -3.21 3.74 12.16
C ALA A 151 -3.76 3.07 13.43
N VAL A 152 -4.96 2.51 13.33
CA VAL A 152 -5.56 1.68 14.39
C VAL A 152 -5.28 0.19 14.20
N GLY A 153 -5.01 -0.23 12.95
CA GLY A 153 -4.72 -1.60 12.62
C GLY A 153 -4.03 -1.78 11.27
N CYS A 154 -3.29 -2.87 11.15
CA CYS A 154 -2.75 -3.39 9.90
C CYS A 154 -3.11 -4.87 9.79
N LEU A 155 -3.84 -5.23 8.74
CA LEU A 155 -4.38 -6.56 8.50
C LEU A 155 -3.79 -7.12 7.21
N PHE A 156 -3.71 -8.44 7.14
CA PHE A 156 -3.33 -9.17 5.93
C PHE A 156 -4.54 -9.96 5.42
N ASP A 157 -5.01 -9.63 4.22
CA ASP A 157 -6.13 -10.30 3.56
C ASP A 157 -5.62 -11.18 2.40
N LYS A 158 -6.21 -12.37 2.26
CA LYS A 158 -5.98 -13.28 1.13
C LYS A 158 -6.96 -13.07 -0.02
N GLY A 159 -7.96 -12.21 0.15
CA GLY A 159 -8.97 -11.89 -0.86
C GLY A 159 -9.87 -13.07 -1.23
N ASP A 160 -9.91 -14.12 -0.39
CA ASP A 160 -10.70 -15.34 -0.58
C ASP A 160 -12.00 -15.34 0.24
N GLY A 161 -12.29 -14.24 0.93
CA GLY A 161 -13.44 -14.09 1.84
C GLY A 161 -13.24 -14.78 3.20
N GLY A 162 -12.05 -15.35 3.45
CA GLY A 162 -11.65 -15.84 4.76
C GLY A 162 -11.37 -14.72 5.77
N PRO A 163 -11.09 -15.08 7.03
CA PRO A 163 -10.74 -14.10 8.04
C PRO A 163 -9.36 -13.49 7.75
N GLU A 164 -9.29 -12.16 7.85
CA GLU A 164 -8.05 -11.40 7.77
C GLU A 164 -7.14 -11.71 8.97
N ARG A 165 -5.82 -11.74 8.74
CA ARG A 165 -4.81 -11.93 9.80
C ARG A 165 -4.37 -10.57 10.35
N VAL A 166 -4.62 -10.31 11.64
CA VAL A 166 -4.12 -9.11 12.32
C VAL A 166 -2.59 -9.17 12.41
N LEU A 167 -1.91 -8.16 11.88
CA LEU A 167 -0.45 -8.04 11.94
C LEU A 167 0.01 -7.02 12.98
N TRP A 168 -0.76 -5.94 13.16
CA TRP A 168 -0.48 -4.89 14.14
C TRP A 168 -1.77 -4.17 14.54
N GLY A 169 -1.82 -3.69 15.79
CA GLY A 169 -2.98 -2.99 16.34
C GLY A 169 -4.20 -3.91 16.57
N THR A 170 -5.39 -3.34 16.43
CA THR A 170 -6.66 -4.06 16.54
C THR A 170 -7.36 -4.10 15.19
N ALA A 171 -8.10 -5.18 14.90
CA ALA A 171 -9.05 -5.15 13.80
C ALA A 171 -10.13 -4.08 14.09
N PRO A 172 -10.60 -3.34 13.09
CA PRO A 172 -11.83 -2.55 13.24
C PRO A 172 -12.98 -3.49 13.61
N ASP A 173 -13.81 -3.09 14.57
CA ASP A 173 -15.01 -3.82 15.01
C ASP A 173 -16.12 -3.81 13.94
#